data_AF-A0A2E9ZHF8-F1
#
_entry.id   AF-A0A2E9ZHF8-F1
#
_cell.length_a   1.000
_cell.length_b   1.000
_cell.length_c   1.000
_cell.angle_alpha   90.00
_cell.angle_beta   90.00
_cell.angle_gamma   90.00
#
_symmetry.space_group_name_H-M   'P 1'
#
loop_
_entity.id
_entity.type
_entity.pdbx_description
1 polymer ?
#
loop_
_entity_poly.entity_id
_entity_poly.type
_entity_poly.pdbx_seq_one_letter_code
_entity_poly.pdbx_strand_id
1 'polypeptide(L)'
;MLGHSIDPDLAFWMMCGFFVAFVVKLPGFPFHSWLPDAHTQAPTAASVLLAGILLKTGAYGLIRFTVPLFPDAAAEISTLAMSLGAIGILYGALLAFGQSDFKRLVAYSSVSHMGFVLVGVFAWTELSIQGSVMQMVAHGFSTAALFMIAGALQHRLHTRNMNEMGGLWQEAPRMGAIAMFFIIASLGMPGLGNFVGEFLILLGAFAVNKWITILATLGLVTGAMYALMSLQKVFQGERDHPQKNGGIGMPDFGKREMIAMIPMMIGLIYIGVYPQPVFDLVNPVLASLYELTGTNSESWVGVLP
;
A
#
# COMPACT_ATOMS: atom_id res chain seq x y z
N MET A 1 -22.78 -0.18 -21.70
CA MET A 1 -21.78 -1.25 -21.54
C MET A 1 -21.51 -1.85 -22.92
N LEU A 2 -20.24 -1.82 -23.37
CA LEU A 2 -19.73 -2.45 -24.61
C LEU A 2 -20.81 -2.64 -25.71
N GLY A 3 -21.22 -1.54 -26.34
CA GLY A 3 -22.14 -1.56 -27.49
C GLY A 3 -23.60 -1.18 -27.22
N HIS A 4 -24.01 -0.98 -25.96
CA HIS A 4 -25.35 -0.49 -25.61
C HIS A 4 -25.31 0.81 -24.79
N SER A 5 -26.14 1.78 -25.19
CA SER A 5 -26.38 3.02 -24.43
C SER A 5 -27.11 2.70 -23.14
N ILE A 6 -26.49 3.04 -22.02
CA ILE A 6 -27.10 2.98 -20.69
C ILE A 6 -27.55 4.40 -20.35
N ASP A 7 -28.69 4.52 -19.71
CA ASP A 7 -29.15 5.78 -19.14
C ASP A 7 -28.06 6.38 -18.21
N PRO A 8 -27.68 7.66 -18.35
CA PRO A 8 -26.59 8.25 -17.58
C PRO A 8 -26.77 8.15 -16.06
N ASP A 9 -27.99 8.36 -15.55
CA ASP A 9 -28.27 8.28 -14.12
C ASP A 9 -28.10 6.85 -13.62
N LEU A 10 -28.59 5.86 -14.38
CA LEU A 10 -28.37 4.46 -14.06
C LEU A 10 -26.88 4.09 -14.08
N ALA A 11 -26.12 4.57 -15.07
CA ALA A 11 -24.68 4.36 -15.16
C ALA A 11 -23.94 4.94 -13.95
N PHE A 12 -24.32 6.13 -13.49
CA PHE A 12 -23.76 6.76 -12.30
C PHE A 12 -23.98 5.93 -11.02
N TRP A 13 -25.21 5.44 -10.80
CA TRP A 13 -25.52 4.62 -9.63
C TRP A 13 -24.84 3.24 -9.68
N MET A 14 -24.74 2.64 -10.86
CA MET A 14 -23.99 1.39 -11.06
C MET A 14 -22.51 1.60 -10.77
N MET A 15 -21.91 2.68 -11.28
CA MET A 15 -20.53 3.07 -11.01
C MET A 15 -20.31 3.25 -9.50
N CYS A 16 -21.19 3.97 -8.80
CA CYS A 16 -21.11 4.14 -7.35
C CYS A 16 -21.12 2.80 -6.60
N GLY A 17 -21.94 1.84 -7.04
CA GLY A 17 -21.95 0.49 -6.48
C GLY A 17 -20.62 -0.24 -6.65
N PHE A 18 -20.04 -0.18 -7.85
CA PHE A 18 -18.71 -0.74 -8.14
C PHE A 18 -17.63 -0.04 -7.30
N PHE A 19 -17.64 1.29 -7.27
CA PHE A 19 -16.71 2.11 -6.50
C PHE A 19 -16.73 1.73 -5.02
N VAL A 20 -17.89 1.72 -4.37
CA VAL A 20 -18.01 1.37 -2.95
C VAL A 20 -17.50 -0.04 -2.68
N ALA A 21 -17.91 -1.03 -3.47
CA ALA A 21 -17.48 -2.42 -3.29
C ALA A 21 -15.96 -2.57 -3.37
N PHE A 22 -15.33 -1.93 -4.37
CA PHE A 22 -13.89 -2.01 -4.54
C PHE A 22 -13.10 -1.15 -3.56
N VAL A 23 -13.61 0.01 -3.15
CA VAL A 23 -12.98 0.86 -2.13
C VAL A 23 -13.02 0.19 -0.75
N VAL A 24 -14.12 -0.51 -0.40
CA VAL A 24 -14.18 -1.36 0.80
C VAL A 24 -13.08 -2.43 0.76
N LYS A 25 -12.86 -3.05 -0.41
CA LYS A 25 -11.83 -4.08 -0.60
C LYS A 25 -10.41 -3.52 -0.66
N LEU A 26 -10.22 -2.30 -1.15
CA LEU A 26 -8.97 -1.52 -1.22
C LEU A 26 -8.59 -0.84 0.11
N PRO A 27 -9.28 -1.16 1.19
CA PRO A 27 -9.61 -0.30 2.35
C PRO A 27 -9.33 1.21 2.19
N GLY A 28 -10.03 1.87 1.26
CA GLY A 28 -10.02 3.33 1.20
C GLY A 28 -10.85 3.97 2.31
N PHE A 29 -10.54 5.21 2.67
CA PHE A 29 -11.35 5.98 3.62
C PHE A 29 -12.77 6.22 3.05
N PRO A 30 -13.85 6.07 3.85
CA PRO A 30 -13.90 5.74 5.29
C PRO A 30 -14.05 4.24 5.62
N PHE A 31 -13.97 3.35 4.64
CA PHE A 31 -14.32 1.92 4.76
C PHE A 31 -13.17 1.00 5.22
N HIS A 32 -12.14 1.53 5.85
CA HIS A 32 -10.90 0.82 6.17
C HIS A 32 -10.90 0.11 7.54
N SER A 33 -11.88 0.38 8.40
CA SER A 33 -11.89 -0.04 9.81
C SER A 33 -11.82 -1.55 10.02
N TRP A 34 -12.29 -2.35 9.06
CA TRP A 34 -12.24 -3.81 9.14
C TRP A 34 -10.81 -4.37 9.02
N LEU A 35 -9.90 -3.65 8.35
CA LEU A 35 -8.60 -4.17 7.94
C LEU A 35 -7.66 -4.45 9.14
N PRO A 36 -7.46 -3.52 10.09
CA PRO A 36 -6.61 -3.77 11.26
C PRO A 36 -7.14 -4.93 12.12
N ASP A 37 -8.45 -4.99 12.32
CA ASP A 37 -9.07 -6.04 13.13
C ASP A 37 -8.92 -7.40 12.47
N ALA A 38 -9.18 -7.49 11.15
CA ALA A 38 -8.97 -8.71 10.38
C ALA A 38 -7.51 -9.21 10.48
N HIS A 39 -6.52 -8.33 10.33
CA HIS A 39 -5.10 -8.70 10.44
C HIS A 39 -4.69 -9.15 11.85
N THR A 40 -5.24 -8.52 12.89
CA THR A 40 -4.90 -8.92 14.26
C THR A 40 -5.45 -10.29 14.64
N GLN A 41 -6.61 -10.65 14.11
CA GLN A 41 -7.25 -11.94 14.39
C GLN A 41 -6.80 -13.05 13.43
N ALA A 42 -6.35 -12.69 12.23
CA ALA A 42 -5.92 -13.64 11.23
C ALA A 42 -4.59 -14.36 11.60
N PRO A 43 -4.47 -15.66 11.30
CA PRO A 43 -3.19 -16.34 11.26
C PRO A 43 -2.20 -15.61 10.33
N THR A 44 -0.90 -15.74 10.59
CA THR A 44 0.15 -15.05 9.82
C THR A 44 0.04 -15.31 8.32
N ALA A 45 -0.16 -16.57 7.90
CA ALA A 45 -0.33 -16.90 6.49
C ALA A 45 -1.53 -16.19 5.84
N ALA A 46 -2.66 -16.10 6.56
CA ALA A 46 -3.83 -15.39 6.08
C ALA A 46 -3.57 -13.87 5.99
N SER A 47 -2.87 -13.28 6.96
CA SER A 47 -2.45 -11.87 6.89
C SER A 47 -1.54 -11.60 5.70
N VAL A 48 -0.60 -12.49 5.40
CA VAL A 48 0.31 -12.38 4.25
C VAL A 48 -0.47 -12.40 2.94
N LEU A 49 -1.41 -13.33 2.75
CA LEU A 49 -2.24 -13.39 1.54
C LEU A 49 -3.21 -12.22 1.44
N LEU A 50 -3.81 -11.81 2.58
CA LEU A 50 -4.71 -10.68 2.65
C LEU A 50 -3.99 -9.41 2.20
N ALA A 51 -2.90 -9.07 2.86
CA ALA A 51 -2.09 -7.89 2.57
C ALA A 51 -1.44 -7.96 1.20
N GLY A 52 -0.79 -9.08 0.87
CA GLY A 52 0.02 -9.22 -0.34
C GLY A 52 -0.79 -9.22 -1.62
N ILE A 53 -2.00 -9.80 -1.61
CA ILE A 53 -2.77 -10.09 -2.83
C ILE A 53 -4.19 -9.52 -2.75
N LEU A 54 -4.97 -9.90 -1.73
CA LEU A 54 -6.42 -9.66 -1.73
C LEU A 54 -6.81 -8.18 -1.70
N LEU A 55 -6.00 -7.28 -1.13
CA LEU A 55 -6.27 -5.84 -1.21
C LEU A 55 -6.11 -5.29 -2.63
N LYS A 56 -5.19 -5.85 -3.42
CA LYS A 56 -4.87 -5.37 -4.77
C LYS A 56 -6.02 -5.64 -5.74
N THR A 57 -6.86 -6.65 -5.45
CA THR A 57 -8.04 -6.92 -6.28
C THR A 57 -9.07 -5.79 -6.21
N GLY A 58 -9.08 -4.99 -5.13
CA GLY A 58 -9.89 -3.77 -5.04
C GLY A 58 -9.48 -2.73 -6.09
N ALA A 59 -8.20 -2.34 -6.08
CA ALA A 59 -7.68 -1.40 -7.07
C ALA A 59 -7.71 -1.95 -8.50
N TYR A 60 -7.43 -3.24 -8.70
CA TYR A 60 -7.63 -3.89 -9.99
C TYR A 60 -9.07 -3.76 -10.47
N GLY A 61 -10.07 -3.93 -9.60
CA GLY A 61 -11.47 -3.75 -9.95
C GLY A 61 -11.85 -2.32 -10.31
N LEU A 62 -11.23 -1.33 -9.66
CA LEU A 62 -11.36 0.07 -10.03
C LEU A 62 -10.81 0.32 -11.45
N ILE A 63 -9.59 -0.16 -11.72
CA ILE A 63 -8.88 0.04 -13.00
C ILE A 63 -9.56 -0.73 -14.14
N ARG A 64 -9.99 -1.97 -13.90
CA ARG A 64 -10.49 -2.86 -14.96
C ARG A 64 -11.97 -2.68 -15.25
N PHE A 65 -12.77 -2.38 -14.22
CA PHE A 65 -14.22 -2.37 -14.34
C PHE A 65 -14.81 -1.00 -14.07
N THR A 66 -14.52 -0.39 -12.92
CA THR A 66 -15.21 0.83 -12.48
C THR A 66 -15.01 1.98 -13.46
N VAL A 67 -13.75 2.26 -13.79
CA VAL A 67 -13.41 3.32 -14.73
C VAL A 67 -13.83 2.97 -16.17
N PRO A 68 -13.41 1.83 -16.77
CA PRO A 68 -13.63 1.61 -18.20
C PRO A 68 -15.10 1.32 -18.56
N LEU A 69 -15.90 0.81 -17.63
CA LEU A 69 -17.33 0.59 -17.88
C LEU A 69 -18.17 1.87 -17.73
N PHE A 70 -17.68 2.85 -16.96
CA PHE A 70 -18.40 4.06 -16.60
C PHE A 70 -17.49 5.31 -16.61
N PRO A 71 -16.84 5.63 -17.74
CA PRO A 71 -15.83 6.70 -17.80
C PRO A 71 -16.36 8.06 -17.37
N ASP A 72 -17.52 8.48 -17.90
CA ASP A 72 -18.11 9.78 -17.60
C ASP A 72 -18.45 9.93 -16.11
N ALA A 73 -19.14 8.93 -15.54
CA ALA A 73 -19.49 8.92 -14.13
C ALA A 73 -18.24 8.86 -13.22
N ALA A 74 -17.23 8.08 -13.60
CA ALA A 74 -15.96 8.02 -12.86
C ALA A 74 -15.22 9.38 -12.90
N ALA A 75 -15.33 10.11 -14.01
CA ALA A 75 -14.77 11.45 -14.14
C ALA A 75 -15.48 12.47 -13.24
N GLU A 76 -16.80 12.39 -13.13
CA GLU A 76 -17.58 13.25 -12.22
C GLU A 76 -17.14 13.10 -10.76
N ILE A 77 -16.82 11.88 -10.31
CA ILE A 77 -16.40 11.63 -8.91
C ILE A 77 -14.88 11.69 -8.70
N SER A 78 -14.07 11.94 -9.74
CA SER A 78 -12.61 11.84 -9.66
C SER A 78 -12.01 12.69 -8.54
N THR A 79 -12.41 13.97 -8.44
CA THR A 79 -11.94 14.86 -7.38
C THR A 79 -12.32 14.36 -5.98
N LEU A 80 -13.53 13.81 -5.83
CA LEU A 80 -13.97 13.22 -4.56
C LEU A 80 -13.14 11.97 -4.22
N ALA A 81 -12.97 11.05 -5.16
CA ALA A 81 -12.21 9.81 -4.95
C ALA A 81 -10.73 10.09 -4.65
N MET A 82 -10.10 11.02 -5.36
CA MET A 82 -8.75 11.49 -5.04
C MET A 82 -8.68 12.12 -3.66
N SER A 83 -9.68 12.91 -3.25
CA SER A 83 -9.73 13.49 -1.91
C SER A 83 -9.86 12.43 -0.82
N LEU A 84 -10.71 11.41 -1.02
CA LEU A 84 -10.82 10.26 -0.13
C LEU A 84 -9.49 9.48 -0.05
N GLY A 85 -8.78 9.36 -1.17
CA GLY A 85 -7.43 8.79 -1.22
C GLY A 85 -6.44 9.58 -0.36
N ALA A 86 -6.37 10.90 -0.54
CA ALA A 86 -5.49 11.77 0.26
C ALA A 86 -5.83 11.76 1.75
N ILE A 87 -7.11 11.73 2.11
CA ILE A 87 -7.54 11.54 3.51
C ILE A 87 -7.07 10.17 4.01
N GLY A 88 -7.22 9.10 3.21
CA GLY A 88 -6.75 7.76 3.55
C GLY A 88 -5.24 7.68 3.80
N ILE A 89 -4.45 8.39 2.99
CA ILE A 89 -2.99 8.54 3.16
C ILE A 89 -2.67 9.10 4.55
N LEU A 90 -3.18 10.30 4.84
CA LEU A 90 -2.86 11.02 6.08
C LEU A 90 -3.45 10.33 7.31
N TYR A 91 -4.72 9.96 7.24
CA TYR A 91 -5.43 9.34 8.34
C TYR A 91 -4.86 7.95 8.66
N GLY A 92 -4.58 7.14 7.62
CA GLY A 92 -3.94 5.84 7.77
C GLY A 92 -2.56 5.96 8.43
N ALA A 93 -1.73 6.91 7.98
CA ALA A 93 -0.40 7.13 8.56
C ALA A 93 -0.45 7.62 10.02
N LEU A 94 -1.37 8.52 10.35
CA LEU A 94 -1.58 8.99 11.73
C LEU A 94 -2.05 7.84 12.64
N LEU A 95 -2.99 7.03 12.18
CA LEU A 95 -3.45 5.86 12.93
C LEU A 95 -2.35 4.82 13.10
N ALA A 96 -1.51 4.60 12.07
CA ALA A 96 -0.35 3.71 12.14
C ALA A 96 0.66 4.20 13.19
N PHE A 97 0.97 5.50 13.19
CA PHE A 97 1.86 6.12 14.18
C PHE A 97 1.32 5.95 15.62
N GLY A 98 0.00 6.05 15.81
CA GLY A 98 -0.65 5.87 17.10
C GLY A 98 -0.77 4.41 17.58
N GLN A 99 -0.33 3.41 16.79
CA GLN A 99 -0.43 2.02 17.22
C GLN A 99 0.69 1.61 18.18
N SER A 100 0.34 0.82 19.18
CA SER A 100 1.27 0.01 19.99
C SER A 100 1.39 -1.42 19.46
N ASP A 101 0.40 -1.93 18.74
CA ASP A 101 0.41 -3.29 18.18
C ASP A 101 1.06 -3.30 16.80
N PHE A 102 2.12 -4.10 16.63
CA PHE A 102 2.90 -4.15 15.38
C PHE A 102 2.08 -4.63 14.17
N LYS A 103 1.14 -5.58 14.35
CA LYS A 103 0.27 -6.03 13.24
C LYS A 103 -0.72 -4.93 12.84
N ARG A 104 -1.28 -4.21 13.81
CA ARG A 104 -2.18 -3.08 13.53
C ARG A 104 -1.44 -1.94 12.83
N LEU A 105 -0.19 -1.67 13.21
CA LEU A 105 0.64 -0.66 12.56
C LEU A 105 0.82 -1.00 11.07
N VAL A 106 1.19 -2.24 10.74
CA VAL A 106 1.36 -2.70 9.35
C VAL A 106 0.03 -2.67 8.56
N ALA A 107 -1.10 -2.93 9.23
CA ALA A 107 -2.41 -2.80 8.60
C ALA A 107 -2.75 -1.33 8.27
N TYR A 108 -2.56 -0.40 9.21
CA TYR A 108 -2.85 1.01 8.96
C TYR A 108 -1.87 1.67 7.98
N SER A 109 -0.60 1.23 7.93
CA SER A 109 0.31 1.67 6.87
C SER A 109 -0.21 1.24 5.50
N SER A 110 -0.81 0.05 5.38
CA SER A 110 -1.46 -0.38 4.14
C SER A 110 -2.65 0.49 3.74
N VAL A 111 -3.44 0.97 4.70
CA VAL A 111 -4.51 1.95 4.43
C VAL A 111 -3.93 3.22 3.80
N SER A 112 -2.82 3.71 4.35
CA SER A 112 -2.12 4.88 3.80
C SER A 112 -1.65 4.63 2.35
N HIS A 113 -0.94 3.53 2.11
CA HIS A 113 -0.41 3.19 0.78
C HIS A 113 -1.50 2.95 -0.26
N MET A 114 -2.64 2.36 0.11
CA MET A 114 -3.77 2.20 -0.80
C MET A 114 -4.51 3.51 -1.08
N GLY A 115 -4.37 4.51 -0.19
CA GLY A 115 -4.79 5.88 -0.47
C GLY A 115 -4.04 6.50 -1.66
N PHE A 116 -2.73 6.27 -1.78
CA PHE A 116 -1.96 6.66 -2.98
C PHE A 116 -2.51 5.99 -4.24
N VAL A 117 -2.76 4.68 -4.18
CA VAL A 117 -3.34 3.95 -5.32
C VAL A 117 -4.70 4.52 -5.70
N LEU A 118 -5.56 4.87 -4.74
CA LEU A 118 -6.86 5.49 -5.02
C LEU A 118 -6.71 6.86 -5.70
N VAL A 119 -5.77 7.70 -5.24
CA VAL A 119 -5.42 8.97 -5.90
C VAL A 119 -4.94 8.71 -7.32
N GLY A 120 -4.03 7.75 -7.51
CA GLY A 120 -3.44 7.47 -8.82
C GLY A 120 -4.43 6.92 -9.82
N VAL A 121 -5.36 6.07 -9.36
CA VAL A 121 -6.46 5.57 -10.19
C VAL A 121 -7.37 6.72 -10.63
N PHE A 122 -7.85 7.56 -9.73
CA PHE A 122 -8.80 8.61 -10.13
C PHE A 122 -8.17 9.85 -10.76
N ALA A 123 -6.84 10.01 -10.68
CA ALA A 123 -6.11 10.94 -11.54
C ALA A 123 -6.07 10.45 -13.01
N TRP A 124 -6.09 9.13 -13.22
CA TRP A 124 -6.17 8.48 -14.55
C TRP A 124 -5.21 9.03 -15.62
N THR A 125 -3.98 9.34 -15.22
CA THR A 125 -2.89 9.65 -16.15
C THR A 125 -2.04 8.41 -16.39
N GLU A 126 -1.31 8.36 -17.50
CA GLU A 126 -0.40 7.24 -17.79
C GLU A 126 0.58 6.97 -16.63
N LEU A 127 1.22 8.04 -16.14
CA LEU A 127 2.14 7.96 -15.01
C LEU A 127 1.45 7.50 -13.72
N SER A 128 0.25 8.02 -13.43
CA SER A 128 -0.43 7.68 -12.18
C SER A 128 -0.95 6.25 -12.15
N ILE A 129 -1.36 5.70 -13.29
CA ILE A 129 -1.79 4.30 -13.40
C ILE A 129 -0.59 3.35 -13.42
N GLN A 130 0.49 3.66 -14.15
CA GLN A 130 1.74 2.89 -14.08
C GLN A 130 2.28 2.87 -12.63
N GLY A 131 2.28 4.02 -11.97
CA GLY A 131 2.64 4.16 -10.57
C GLY A 131 1.73 3.34 -9.64
N SER A 132 0.42 3.37 -9.88
CA SER A 132 -0.56 2.57 -9.11
C SER A 132 -0.30 1.08 -9.21
N VAL A 133 0.01 0.58 -10.42
CA VAL A 133 0.33 -0.84 -10.62
C VAL A 133 1.67 -1.21 -9.99
N MET A 134 2.71 -0.38 -10.18
CA MET A 134 4.01 -0.57 -9.53
C MET A 134 3.87 -0.59 -8.01
N GLN A 135 3.10 0.34 -7.44
CA GLN A 135 2.86 0.43 -6.01
C GLN A 135 2.09 -0.79 -5.50
N MET A 136 1.08 -1.28 -6.21
CA MET A 136 0.39 -2.51 -5.82
C MET A 136 1.33 -3.71 -5.74
N VAL A 137 2.24 -3.86 -6.70
CA VAL A 137 3.23 -4.95 -6.72
C VAL A 137 4.25 -4.79 -5.59
N ALA A 138 4.87 -3.61 -5.47
CA ALA A 138 5.88 -3.33 -4.47
C ALA A 138 5.33 -3.40 -3.03
N HIS A 139 4.15 -2.80 -2.80
CA HIS A 139 3.42 -2.91 -1.54
C HIS A 139 3.05 -4.36 -1.21
N GLY A 140 2.78 -5.18 -2.24
CA GLY A 140 2.58 -6.62 -2.12
C GLY A 140 3.75 -7.34 -1.46
N PHE A 141 4.96 -7.15 -2.00
CA PHE A 141 6.18 -7.74 -1.45
C PHE A 141 6.53 -7.20 -0.06
N SER A 142 6.54 -5.87 0.10
CA SER A 142 6.94 -5.24 1.36
C SER A 142 6.02 -5.61 2.52
N THR A 143 4.70 -5.53 2.32
CA THR A 143 3.74 -5.80 3.40
C THR A 143 3.62 -7.27 3.73
N ALA A 144 3.73 -8.16 2.72
CA ALA A 144 3.81 -9.60 2.97
C ALA A 144 4.98 -9.93 3.92
N ALA A 145 6.16 -9.36 3.66
CA ALA A 145 7.33 -9.54 4.51
C ALA A 145 7.13 -8.94 5.91
N LEU A 146 6.56 -7.74 6.03
CA LEU A 146 6.26 -7.12 7.33
C LEU A 146 5.29 -7.97 8.17
N PHE A 147 4.26 -8.57 7.57
CA PHE A 147 3.38 -9.49 8.29
C PHE A 147 4.06 -10.81 8.65
N MET A 148 4.99 -11.31 7.83
CA MET A 148 5.81 -12.47 8.19
C MET A 148 6.72 -12.15 9.37
N ILE A 149 7.34 -10.96 9.43
CA ILE A 149 8.12 -10.49 10.58
C ILE A 149 7.22 -10.35 11.81
N ALA A 150 6.04 -9.73 11.68
CA ALA A 150 5.08 -9.60 12.77
C ALA A 150 4.66 -10.96 13.33
N GLY A 151 4.43 -11.95 12.47
CA GLY A 151 4.13 -13.32 12.86
C GLY A 151 5.30 -14.00 13.56
N ALA A 152 6.52 -13.79 13.09
CA ALA A 152 7.74 -14.32 13.69
C ALA A 152 8.01 -13.73 15.08
N LEU A 153 7.83 -12.42 15.25
CA LEU A 153 7.91 -11.72 16.53
C LEU A 153 6.86 -12.26 17.50
N GLN A 154 5.59 -12.31 17.07
CA GLN A 154 4.51 -12.83 17.89
C GLN A 154 4.72 -14.29 18.30
N HIS A 155 5.24 -15.13 17.41
CA HIS A 155 5.50 -16.54 17.71
C HIS A 155 6.62 -16.72 18.75
N ARG A 156 7.64 -15.85 18.75
CA ARG A 156 8.81 -15.98 19.64
C ARG A 156 8.66 -15.23 20.96
N LEU A 157 8.03 -14.06 20.94
CA LEU A 157 7.87 -13.18 22.10
C LEU A 157 6.49 -13.33 22.78
N HIS A 158 5.53 -13.98 22.10
CA HIS A 158 4.14 -14.12 22.55
C HIS A 158 3.45 -12.78 22.85
N THR A 159 3.92 -11.70 22.24
CA THR A 159 3.33 -10.37 22.32
C THR A 159 3.31 -9.73 20.93
N ARG A 160 2.41 -8.77 20.74
CA ARG A 160 2.35 -7.89 19.56
C ARG A 160 2.62 -6.43 19.93
N ASN A 161 2.73 -6.15 21.23
CA ASN A 161 2.92 -4.82 21.76
C ASN A 161 4.38 -4.40 21.56
N MET A 162 4.62 -3.40 20.71
CA MET A 162 5.96 -2.87 20.43
C MET A 162 6.63 -2.26 21.66
N ASN A 163 5.85 -1.84 22.67
CA ASN A 163 6.40 -1.35 23.92
C ASN A 163 7.02 -2.47 24.79
N GLU A 164 6.92 -3.73 24.36
CA GLU A 164 7.52 -4.90 25.01
C GLU A 164 8.55 -5.58 24.09
N MET A 165 9.14 -4.86 23.13
CA MET A 165 10.03 -5.43 22.09
C MET A 165 11.37 -4.72 21.96
N GLY A 166 11.79 -3.85 22.90
CA GLY A 166 13.01 -3.06 22.75
C GLY A 166 14.29 -3.90 22.57
N GLY A 167 15.23 -3.43 21.73
CA GLY A 167 16.60 -3.97 21.67
C GLY A 167 16.78 -5.33 20.95
N LEU A 168 15.82 -5.79 20.14
CA LEU A 168 15.90 -7.10 19.47
C LEU A 168 17.06 -7.25 18.48
N TRP A 169 17.66 -6.15 17.99
CA TRP A 169 18.78 -6.24 17.05
C TRP A 169 19.97 -7.03 17.61
N GLN A 170 20.23 -6.93 18.91
CA GLN A 170 21.34 -7.63 19.56
C GLN A 170 21.10 -9.13 19.74
N GLU A 171 19.83 -9.57 19.70
CA GLU A 171 19.45 -10.98 19.84
C GLU A 171 19.22 -11.64 18.49
N ALA A 172 18.57 -10.94 17.58
CA ALA A 172 18.15 -11.42 16.27
C ALA A 172 18.61 -10.47 15.14
N PRO A 173 19.92 -10.34 14.88
CA PRO A 173 20.45 -9.37 13.92
C PRO A 173 19.98 -9.62 12.48
N ARG A 174 19.76 -10.86 12.05
CA ARG A 174 19.24 -11.15 10.70
C ARG A 174 17.80 -10.71 10.55
N MET A 175 16.96 -10.98 11.56
CA MET A 175 15.60 -10.46 11.61
C MET A 175 15.60 -8.93 11.60
N GLY A 176 16.45 -8.30 12.42
CA GLY A 176 16.60 -6.84 12.47
C GLY A 176 16.98 -6.24 11.12
N ALA A 177 17.98 -6.79 10.43
CA ALA A 177 18.41 -6.32 9.12
C ALA A 177 17.31 -6.46 8.06
N ILE A 178 16.61 -7.60 8.04
CA ILE A 178 15.48 -7.82 7.12
C ILE A 178 14.31 -6.88 7.43
N ALA A 179 13.98 -6.71 8.71
CA ALA A 179 12.92 -5.80 9.13
C ALA A 179 13.24 -4.36 8.77
N MET A 180 14.47 -3.90 9.02
CA MET A 180 14.94 -2.59 8.60
C MET A 180 14.78 -2.39 7.10
N PHE A 181 15.20 -3.36 6.27
CA PHE A 181 15.03 -3.26 4.83
C PHE A 181 13.56 -3.06 4.43
N PHE A 182 12.62 -3.87 4.95
CA PHE A 182 11.21 -3.77 4.56
C PHE A 182 10.49 -2.55 5.16
N ILE A 183 10.88 -2.11 6.35
CA ILE A 183 10.38 -0.86 6.95
C ILE A 183 10.84 0.34 6.10
N ILE A 184 12.10 0.34 5.68
CA ILE A 184 12.67 1.34 4.79
C ILE A 184 12.03 1.30 3.39
N ALA A 185 11.73 0.12 2.87
CA ALA A 185 10.96 -0.02 1.64
C ALA A 185 9.56 0.61 1.78
N SER A 186 8.88 0.34 2.90
CA SER A 186 7.53 0.85 3.15
C SER A 186 7.46 2.37 3.30
N LEU A 187 8.52 3.08 3.70
CA LEU A 187 8.49 4.55 3.78
C LEU A 187 8.78 5.26 2.46
N GLY A 188 8.97 4.51 1.35
CA GLY A 188 9.21 5.08 0.02
C GLY A 188 10.67 5.48 -0.22
N MET A 189 11.65 4.67 0.21
CA MET A 189 13.06 4.97 -0.06
C MET A 189 13.41 4.84 -1.57
N PRO A 190 14.10 5.84 -2.16
CA PRO A 190 14.62 5.74 -3.52
C PRO A 190 15.50 4.51 -3.75
N GLY A 191 15.35 3.88 -4.92
CA GLY A 191 16.01 2.62 -5.26
C GLY A 191 15.19 1.36 -4.96
N LEU A 192 14.02 1.50 -4.33
CA LEU A 192 13.07 0.41 -4.08
C LEU A 192 11.74 0.65 -4.80
N GLY A 193 11.05 -0.44 -5.14
CA GLY A 193 9.81 -0.39 -5.92
C GLY A 193 8.70 0.51 -5.36
N ASN A 194 8.56 0.59 -4.03
CA ASN A 194 7.55 1.42 -3.39
C ASN A 194 7.72 2.90 -3.75
N PHE A 195 8.96 3.41 -3.76
CA PHE A 195 9.24 4.78 -4.17
C PHE A 195 8.85 5.02 -5.63
N VAL A 196 9.21 4.10 -6.53
CA VAL A 196 8.86 4.23 -7.96
C VAL A 196 7.35 4.34 -8.14
N GLY A 197 6.58 3.49 -7.44
CA GLY A 197 5.12 3.53 -7.50
C GLY A 197 4.53 4.83 -6.97
N GLU A 198 4.85 5.20 -5.73
CA GLU A 198 4.28 6.40 -5.09
C GLU A 198 4.71 7.69 -5.77
N PHE A 199 5.95 7.79 -6.22
CA PHE A 199 6.45 8.98 -6.89
C PHE A 199 5.76 9.19 -8.25
N LEU A 200 5.56 8.12 -9.03
CA LEU A 200 4.83 8.21 -10.31
C LEU A 200 3.34 8.54 -10.12
N ILE A 201 2.71 7.98 -9.08
CA ILE A 201 1.35 8.37 -8.67
C ILE A 201 1.27 9.87 -8.43
N LEU A 202 2.16 10.40 -7.60
CA LEU A 202 2.19 11.82 -7.26
C LEU A 202 2.47 12.69 -8.50
N LEU A 203 3.42 12.28 -9.34
CA LEU A 203 3.78 13.02 -10.55
C LEU A 203 2.61 13.12 -11.53
N GLY A 204 1.93 12.00 -11.78
CA GLY A 204 0.73 11.98 -12.63
C GLY A 204 -0.44 12.76 -12.02
N ALA A 205 -0.70 12.56 -10.72
CA ALA A 205 -1.77 13.27 -10.02
C ALA A 205 -1.52 14.78 -9.90
N PHE A 206 -0.27 15.26 -9.89
CA PHE A 206 0.07 16.68 -9.85
C PHE A 206 -0.41 17.44 -11.09
N ALA A 207 -0.39 16.79 -12.26
CA ALA A 207 -0.90 17.37 -13.50
C ALA A 207 -2.42 17.60 -13.46
N VAL A 208 -3.13 16.77 -12.69
CA VAL A 208 -4.60 16.77 -12.56
C VAL A 208 -5.07 17.69 -11.42
N ASN A 209 -4.56 17.49 -10.20
CA ASN A 209 -4.95 18.28 -9.04
C ASN A 209 -3.77 18.52 -8.08
N LYS A 210 -3.15 19.69 -8.21
CA LYS A 210 -1.98 20.09 -7.42
C LYS A 210 -2.22 20.07 -5.92
N TRP A 211 -3.38 20.52 -5.45
CA TRP A 211 -3.68 20.64 -4.02
C TRP A 211 -3.84 19.28 -3.36
N ILE A 212 -4.58 18.37 -3.98
CA ILE A 212 -4.74 17.00 -3.46
C ILE A 212 -3.38 16.30 -3.43
N THR A 213 -2.57 16.48 -4.47
CA THR A 213 -1.23 15.89 -4.54
C THR A 213 -0.27 16.46 -3.49
N ILE A 214 -0.34 17.76 -3.19
CA ILE A 214 0.44 18.37 -2.09
C ILE A 214 0.04 17.72 -0.75
N LEU A 215 -1.26 17.56 -0.50
CA LEU A 215 -1.74 16.88 0.71
C LEU A 215 -1.30 15.42 0.76
N ALA A 216 -1.37 14.69 -0.36
CA ALA A 216 -0.91 13.30 -0.45
C ALA A 216 0.60 13.17 -0.18
N THR A 217 1.41 14.12 -0.67
CA THR A 217 2.87 14.14 -0.44
C THR A 217 3.23 14.26 1.04
N LEU A 218 2.44 14.96 1.85
CA LEU A 218 2.65 15.01 3.31
C LEU A 218 2.58 13.61 3.95
N GLY A 219 1.86 12.69 3.31
CA GLY A 219 1.81 11.27 3.63
C GLY A 219 3.17 10.60 3.69
N LEU A 220 4.11 10.97 2.80
CA LEU A 220 5.47 10.42 2.79
C LEU A 220 6.23 10.76 4.08
N VAL A 221 6.03 11.99 4.59
CA VAL A 221 6.65 12.45 5.85
C VAL A 221 6.09 11.67 7.02
N THR A 222 4.76 11.56 7.13
CA THR A 222 4.12 10.75 8.18
C THR A 222 4.44 9.25 8.04
N GLY A 223 4.66 8.80 6.81
CA GLY A 223 5.16 7.48 6.44
C GLY A 223 6.49 7.16 7.10
N ALA A 224 7.46 8.04 6.90
CA ALA A 224 8.77 7.95 7.52
C ALA A 224 8.67 7.97 9.06
N MET A 225 7.79 8.80 9.63
CA MET A 225 7.63 8.89 11.09
C MET A 225 7.20 7.55 11.72
N TYR A 226 6.13 6.90 11.24
CA TYR A 226 5.72 5.62 11.83
C TYR A 226 6.72 4.51 11.53
N ALA A 227 7.35 4.53 10.36
CA ALA A 227 8.31 3.50 9.95
C ALA A 227 9.55 3.53 10.87
N LEU A 228 10.18 4.70 11.02
CA LEU A 228 11.34 4.87 11.89
C LEU A 228 11.00 4.61 13.36
N MET A 229 9.83 5.06 13.83
CA MET A 229 9.35 4.78 15.18
C MET A 229 9.19 3.27 15.42
N SER A 230 8.62 2.54 14.47
CA SER A 230 8.46 1.08 14.59
C SER A 230 9.81 0.36 14.63
N LEU A 231 10.78 0.76 13.81
CA LEU A 231 12.13 0.20 13.82
C LEU A 231 12.83 0.47 15.15
N GLN A 232 12.71 1.70 15.66
CA GLN A 232 13.30 2.09 16.93
C GLN A 232 12.72 1.28 18.09
N LYS A 233 11.39 1.24 18.23
CA LYS A 233 10.72 0.55 19.34
C LYS A 233 10.94 -0.96 19.36
N VAL A 234 11.01 -1.59 18.18
CA VAL A 234 11.06 -3.05 18.07
C VAL A 234 12.48 -3.59 17.99
N PHE A 235 13.45 -2.85 17.44
CA PHE A 235 14.79 -3.41 17.22
C PHE A 235 15.90 -2.64 17.91
N GLN A 236 15.72 -1.35 18.19
CA GLN A 236 16.74 -0.50 18.82
C GLN A 236 16.40 -0.24 20.30
N GLY A 237 17.25 0.55 20.96
CA GLY A 237 17.06 0.91 22.37
C GLY A 237 17.51 -0.17 23.35
N GLU A 238 17.13 0.02 24.61
CA GLU A 238 17.39 -0.94 25.68
C GLU A 238 16.45 -2.15 25.58
N ARG A 239 16.89 -3.28 26.12
CA ARG A 239 16.08 -4.49 26.17
C ARG A 239 14.96 -4.32 27.19
N ASP A 240 13.71 -4.38 26.71
CA ASP A 240 12.51 -4.12 27.53
C ASP A 240 11.51 -5.30 27.51
N HIS A 241 11.93 -6.48 27.04
CA HIS A 241 11.12 -7.70 27.09
C HIS A 241 11.50 -8.59 28.28
N PRO A 242 10.50 -9.13 29.04
CA PRO A 242 10.77 -10.05 30.14
C PRO A 242 11.49 -11.29 29.64
N GLN A 243 12.63 -11.61 30.25
CA GLN A 243 13.45 -12.77 29.91
C GLN A 243 12.75 -14.07 30.38
N LYS A 244 11.72 -14.50 29.65
CA LYS A 244 10.88 -15.65 30.02
C LYS A 244 11.66 -16.99 30.03
N ASN A 245 12.85 -17.05 29.42
CA ASN A 245 13.65 -18.27 29.27
C ASN A 245 15.05 -18.18 29.90
N GLY A 246 15.17 -17.70 31.15
CA GLY A 246 16.38 -17.88 31.96
C GLY A 246 17.68 -17.33 31.34
N GLY A 247 17.59 -16.25 30.55
CA GLY A 247 18.76 -15.64 29.90
C GLY A 247 19.00 -16.03 28.44
N ILE A 248 18.29 -17.05 27.92
CA ILE A 248 18.42 -17.46 26.51
C ILE A 248 17.67 -16.45 25.63
N GLY A 249 18.43 -15.69 24.83
CA GLY A 249 17.90 -14.69 23.89
C GLY A 249 16.97 -15.30 22.84
N MET A 250 16.19 -14.44 22.18
CA MET A 250 15.28 -14.82 21.12
C MET A 250 16.00 -15.46 19.93
N PRO A 251 15.55 -16.62 19.41
CA PRO A 251 16.16 -17.23 18.22
C PRO A 251 16.04 -16.33 17.00
N ASP A 252 17.15 -16.07 16.32
CA ASP A 252 17.18 -15.28 15.08
C ASP A 252 16.51 -16.03 13.89
N PHE A 253 16.46 -15.37 12.72
CA PHE A 253 15.99 -15.98 11.49
C PHE A 253 16.88 -17.14 11.01
N GLY A 254 16.22 -18.29 10.83
CA GLY A 254 16.80 -19.50 10.27
C GLY A 254 16.71 -19.54 8.74
N LYS A 255 17.27 -20.59 8.14
CA LYS A 255 17.33 -20.75 6.67
C LYS A 255 15.96 -20.63 5.99
N ARG A 256 14.92 -21.22 6.58
CA ARG A 256 13.55 -21.19 6.05
C ARG A 256 13.00 -19.77 5.92
N GLU A 257 13.20 -18.95 6.95
CA GLU A 257 12.72 -17.57 6.98
C GLU A 257 13.52 -16.71 5.99
N MET A 258 14.84 -16.89 5.94
CA MET A 258 15.70 -16.20 4.98
C MET A 258 15.31 -16.51 3.52
N ILE A 259 15.08 -17.80 3.19
CA ILE A 259 14.69 -18.22 1.83
C ILE A 259 13.36 -17.60 1.40
N ALA A 260 12.44 -17.35 2.34
CA ALA A 260 11.19 -16.68 2.02
C ALA A 260 11.35 -15.16 1.84
N MET A 261 12.19 -14.51 2.65
CA MET A 261 12.35 -13.05 2.66
C MET A 261 13.25 -12.52 1.53
N ILE A 262 14.36 -13.21 1.25
CA ILE A 262 15.37 -12.76 0.28
C ILE A 262 14.78 -12.54 -1.13
N PRO A 263 13.95 -13.44 -1.70
CA PRO A 263 13.35 -13.21 -3.01
C PRO A 263 12.48 -11.94 -3.06
N MET A 264 11.75 -11.64 -1.99
CA MET A 264 10.94 -10.40 -1.90
C MET A 264 11.84 -9.15 -1.82
N MET A 265 12.98 -9.24 -1.11
CA MET A 265 13.97 -8.15 -1.08
C MET A 265 14.57 -7.90 -2.46
N ILE A 266 15.01 -8.97 -3.13
CA ILE A 266 15.56 -8.91 -4.49
C ILE A 266 14.51 -8.34 -5.45
N GLY A 267 13.26 -8.79 -5.36
CA GLY A 267 12.16 -8.28 -6.17
C GLY A 267 11.96 -6.77 -6.01
N LEU A 268 11.95 -6.27 -4.77
CA LEU A 268 11.80 -4.83 -4.49
C LEU A 268 12.97 -3.99 -5.00
N ILE A 269 14.20 -4.48 -4.87
CA ILE A 269 15.39 -3.80 -5.43
C ILE A 269 15.31 -3.82 -6.96
N TYR A 270 15.01 -4.98 -7.55
CA TYR A 270 14.97 -5.16 -8.99
C TYR A 270 13.97 -4.22 -9.66
N ILE A 271 12.72 -4.19 -9.19
CA ILE A 271 11.70 -3.28 -9.75
C ILE A 271 11.93 -1.82 -9.34
N GLY A 272 12.71 -1.56 -8.29
CA GLY A 272 13.12 -0.21 -7.90
C GLY A 272 14.21 0.39 -8.79
N VAL A 273 15.18 -0.43 -9.20
CA VAL A 273 16.31 -0.03 -10.05
C VAL A 273 15.96 -0.14 -11.53
N TYR A 274 15.21 -1.17 -11.92
CA TYR A 274 14.83 -1.43 -13.30
C TYR A 274 13.31 -1.72 -13.39
N PRO A 275 12.47 -0.67 -13.36
CA PRO A 275 11.01 -0.83 -13.35
C PRO A 275 10.40 -1.23 -14.70
N GLN A 276 11.16 -1.11 -15.80
CA GLN A 276 10.64 -1.29 -17.17
C GLN A 276 9.91 -2.61 -17.43
N PRO A 277 10.35 -3.78 -16.92
CA PRO A 277 9.62 -5.03 -17.17
C PRO A 277 8.18 -4.99 -16.66
N VAL A 278 7.92 -4.27 -15.56
CA VAL A 278 6.56 -4.09 -15.04
C VAL A 278 5.76 -3.17 -15.96
N PHE A 279 6.37 -2.08 -16.44
CA PHE A 279 5.70 -1.13 -17.32
C PHE A 279 5.41 -1.73 -18.70
N ASP A 280 6.38 -2.42 -19.31
CA ASP A 280 6.22 -3.09 -20.61
C ASP A 280 5.09 -4.14 -20.59
N LEU A 281 4.92 -4.84 -19.46
CA LEU A 281 3.82 -5.80 -19.28
C LEU A 281 2.45 -5.12 -19.20
N VAL A 282 2.40 -3.92 -18.62
CA VAL A 282 1.17 -3.22 -18.28
C VAL A 282 0.73 -2.27 -19.40
N ASN A 283 1.66 -1.67 -20.14
CA ASN A 283 1.42 -0.65 -21.16
C ASN A 283 0.40 -1.06 -22.25
N PRO A 284 0.46 -2.26 -22.85
CA PRO A 284 -0.52 -2.67 -23.86
C PRO A 284 -1.94 -2.72 -23.30
N VAL A 285 -2.08 -3.14 -22.03
CA VAL A 285 -3.38 -3.18 -21.36
C VAL A 285 -3.86 -1.76 -21.08
N LEU A 286 -2.99 -0.87 -20.57
CA LEU A 286 -3.37 0.52 -20.31
C LEU A 286 -3.79 1.25 -21.58
N ALA A 287 -3.06 1.08 -22.69
CA ALA A 287 -3.43 1.65 -23.98
C ALA A 287 -4.86 1.25 -24.36
N SER A 288 -5.21 -0.05 -24.23
CA SER A 288 -6.58 -0.51 -24.50
C SER A 288 -7.63 0.08 -23.56
N LEU A 289 -7.28 0.36 -22.29
CA LEU A 289 -8.19 0.98 -21.34
C LEU A 289 -8.40 2.47 -21.62
N TYR A 290 -7.35 3.18 -22.04
CA TYR A 290 -7.44 4.59 -22.45
C TYR A 290 -8.29 4.75 -23.73
N GLU A 291 -8.14 3.86 -24.69
CA GLU A 291 -9.01 3.82 -25.87
C GLU A 291 -10.49 3.62 -25.49
N LEU A 292 -10.78 2.69 -24.57
CA LEU A 292 -12.15 2.43 -24.10
C LEU A 292 -12.78 3.59 -23.34
N THR A 293 -11.97 4.38 -22.65
CA THR A 293 -12.44 5.53 -21.86
C THR A 293 -12.57 6.81 -22.71
N GLY A 294 -12.21 6.76 -24.00
CA GLY A 294 -12.27 7.92 -24.90
C GLY A 294 -11.26 9.01 -24.56
N THR A 295 -10.33 8.72 -23.66
CA THR A 295 -9.33 9.69 -23.21
C THR A 295 -8.07 9.59 -24.05
N ASN A 296 -7.77 10.63 -24.83
CA ASN A 296 -6.38 11.02 -25.01
C ASN A 296 -5.87 11.49 -23.64
N SER A 297 -4.65 11.14 -23.26
CA SER A 297 -4.03 11.28 -21.93
C SER A 297 -4.07 12.69 -21.29
N GLU A 298 -4.63 13.70 -21.96
CA GLU A 298 -4.75 15.09 -21.54
C GLU A 298 -6.14 15.48 -21.00
N SER A 299 -7.16 14.60 -21.09
CA SER A 299 -8.58 15.01 -20.96
C SER A 299 -9.28 14.66 -19.65
N TRP A 300 -8.67 13.90 -18.73
CA TRP A 300 -9.34 13.47 -17.51
C TRP A 300 -8.96 14.36 -16.31
N VAL A 301 -9.90 15.23 -15.91
CA VAL A 301 -9.78 16.29 -14.89
C VAL A 301 -8.52 17.15 -15.10
N GLY A 302 -8.59 18.13 -16.00
CA GLY A 302 -7.40 18.94 -16.26
C GLY A 302 -7.45 19.92 -17.42
N VAL A 303 -8.56 20.07 -18.16
CA VAL A 303 -8.75 21.29 -18.93
C VAL A 303 -9.10 22.41 -17.93
N LEU A 304 -8.08 22.92 -17.25
CA LEU A 304 -8.09 24.33 -16.91
C LEU A 304 -8.21 25.08 -18.25
N PRO A 305 -9.06 26.12 -18.34
CA PRO A 305 -9.36 26.81 -19.59
C PRO A 305 -8.12 27.27 -20.35
#